data_AF-C5M3Y5-F1
#
_entry.id   AF-C5M3Y5-F1
#
_cell.length_a   1.000
_cell.length_b   1.000
_cell.length_c   1.000
_cell.angle_alpha   90.00
_cell.angle_beta   90.00
_cell.angle_gamma   90.00
#
_symmetry.space_group_name_H-M   'P 1'
#
loop_
_entity.id
_entity.type
_entity.pdbx_description
1 polymer ?
#
loop_
_entity_poly.entity_id
_entity_poly.type
_entity_poly.pdbx_seq_one_letter_code
_entity_poly.pdbx_strand_id
1 'polypeptide(L)'
;MFRQACYNHLKKMSVTYINTTPKTPVYHKPSKTIKPAKDILILIPGNPGLVDFYISYLDFIHEKFPNFEILCIGHAGFLKSKSTKTYNLEFQIDHKYDILKQMILSKNEQGIVPNFYFLHHSMGSFVYQRALSKLYKDGSLKDGFNVKFSGFITPTITDIAGSSSGQKLTTLMKWNIPIIPIALWLSFIVGFLPDFVIRTLIKYQLVTSKIGNKDIDISSYENSIEGVYKIVQSETVINQALTMAQEEMKHIAFDIDVNDWYFKNSDKLGIKNWLFFAKTDHWVNDETRDFLIDRYHDDKVTVCEICNDEENPISHSFCVTQSEQFAKITIDRIKTLCELDLD
;
A
#
# COMPACT_ATOMS: atom_id res chain seq x y z
N MET A 1 -12.49 24.90 29.78
CA MET A 1 -12.52 25.18 28.33
C MET A 1 -11.46 24.43 27.51
N PHE A 2 -10.27 24.09 28.05
CA PHE A 2 -9.23 23.36 27.29
C PHE A 2 -9.47 21.86 27.06
N ARG A 3 -10.33 21.19 27.85
CA ARG A 3 -10.64 19.75 27.66
C ARG A 3 -11.69 19.45 26.59
N GLN A 4 -12.50 20.43 26.18
CA GLN A 4 -13.55 20.24 25.16
C GLN A 4 -13.00 20.42 23.73
N ALA A 5 -11.89 21.16 23.57
CA ALA A 5 -11.26 21.39 22.28
C ALA A 5 -10.47 20.16 21.77
N CYS A 6 -9.87 19.37 22.67
CA CYS A 6 -9.20 18.12 22.30
C CYS A 6 -10.18 16.97 22.01
N TYR A 7 -11.43 17.06 22.46
CA TYR A 7 -12.43 16.00 22.27
C TYR A 7 -13.13 16.07 20.90
N ASN A 8 -13.12 17.25 20.25
CA ASN A 8 -13.80 17.46 18.97
C ASN A 8 -12.88 17.38 17.74
N HIS A 9 -11.57 17.16 17.91
CA HIS A 9 -10.61 16.97 16.80
C HIS A 9 -10.25 15.49 16.54
N LEU A 10 -10.72 14.57 17.39
CA LEU A 10 -10.71 13.12 17.11
C LEU A 10 -11.99 12.74 16.37
N LYS A 11 -12.13 13.22 15.12
CA LYS A 11 -13.07 12.61 14.18
C LYS A 11 -12.60 11.17 13.98
N LYS A 12 -13.28 10.24 14.67
CA LYS A 12 -13.07 8.77 14.67
C LYS A 12 -12.34 8.27 13.43
N MET A 13 -11.22 7.59 13.68
CA MET A 13 -10.45 6.81 12.70
C MET A 13 -11.39 6.12 11.69
N SER A 14 -11.21 6.49 10.43
CA SER A 14 -11.91 6.04 9.21
C SER A 14 -11.62 4.59 8.82
N VAL A 15 -10.96 3.82 9.69
CA VAL A 15 -10.66 2.40 9.49
C VAL A 15 -11.88 1.58 9.91
N THR A 16 -12.55 1.02 8.92
CA THR A 16 -13.61 0.03 9.07
C THR A 16 -13.05 -1.36 8.75
N TYR A 17 -13.94 -2.34 8.59
CA TYR A 17 -13.52 -3.71 8.32
C TYR A 17 -14.45 -4.38 7.32
N ILE A 18 -13.86 -5.04 6.33
CA ILE A 18 -14.59 -5.92 5.43
C ILE A 18 -14.83 -7.24 6.17
N ASN A 19 -16.06 -7.76 6.06
CA ASN A 19 -16.47 -9.03 6.66
C ASN A 19 -15.94 -10.23 5.86
N THR A 20 -14.64 -10.28 5.63
CA THR A 20 -13.93 -11.45 5.11
C THR A 20 -13.48 -12.37 6.25
N THR A 21 -13.03 -13.57 5.92
CA THR A 21 -12.32 -14.45 6.85
C THR A 21 -10.86 -14.59 6.42
N PRO A 22 -9.89 -13.98 7.12
CA PRO A 22 -10.03 -13.18 8.35
C PRO A 22 -10.62 -11.80 8.09
N LYS A 23 -11.11 -11.16 9.15
CA LYS A 23 -11.58 -9.78 9.12
C LYS A 23 -10.44 -8.87 8.65
N THR A 24 -10.74 -7.96 7.72
CA THR A 24 -9.69 -7.17 7.04
C THR A 24 -9.90 -5.69 7.26
N PRO A 25 -8.89 -4.95 7.75
CA PRO A 25 -8.99 -3.50 7.88
C PRO A 25 -9.16 -2.86 6.51
N VAL A 26 -10.07 -1.90 6.43
CA VAL A 26 -10.24 -1.08 5.25
C VAL A 26 -10.40 0.37 5.69
N TYR A 27 -9.53 1.24 5.20
CA TYR A 27 -9.84 2.67 5.21
C TYR A 27 -10.79 2.92 4.05
N HIS A 28 -11.94 3.54 4.30
CA HIS A 28 -12.94 3.82 3.28
C HIS A 28 -13.42 5.26 3.41
N LYS A 29 -13.29 6.01 2.31
CA LYS A 29 -13.80 7.36 2.17
C LYS A 29 -14.77 7.41 0.97
N PRO A 30 -16.08 7.56 1.22
CA PRO A 30 -17.06 7.60 0.14
C PRO A 30 -16.93 8.90 -0.66
N SER A 31 -17.34 8.85 -1.93
CA SER A 31 -17.44 10.04 -2.78
C SER A 31 -18.26 11.14 -2.12
N LYS A 32 -17.77 12.38 -2.22
CA LYS A 32 -18.41 13.57 -1.65
C LYS A 32 -19.60 14.03 -2.50
N THR A 33 -19.60 13.73 -3.80
CA THR A 33 -20.50 14.35 -4.79
C THR A 33 -21.42 13.34 -5.49
N ILE A 34 -20.96 12.11 -5.74
CA ILE A 34 -21.70 11.11 -6.53
C ILE A 34 -21.92 9.85 -5.69
N LYS A 35 -23.19 9.45 -5.54
CA LYS A 35 -23.56 8.22 -4.82
C LYS A 35 -24.65 7.47 -5.59
N PRO A 36 -24.42 6.21 -5.99
CA PRO A 36 -23.19 5.42 -5.87
C PRO A 36 -22.08 5.89 -6.83
N ALA A 37 -20.81 5.88 -6.36
CA ALA A 37 -19.67 6.26 -7.18
C ALA A 37 -19.34 5.19 -8.23
N LYS A 38 -19.08 5.65 -9.47
CA LYS A 38 -18.57 4.82 -10.58
C LYS A 38 -17.04 4.73 -10.57
N ASP A 39 -16.35 5.84 -10.29
CA ASP A 39 -14.90 5.90 -10.19
C ASP A 39 -14.45 5.58 -8.76
N ILE A 40 -13.61 4.56 -8.63
CA ILE A 40 -13.19 4.00 -7.35
C ILE A 40 -11.67 3.88 -7.35
N LEU A 41 -11.00 4.60 -6.44
CA LEU A 41 -9.57 4.46 -6.22
C LEU A 41 -9.29 3.48 -5.08
N ILE A 42 -8.45 2.48 -5.36
CA ILE A 42 -8.13 1.41 -4.40
C ILE A 42 -6.62 1.38 -4.19
N LEU A 43 -6.20 1.51 -2.93
CA LEU A 43 -4.82 1.28 -2.52
C LEU A 43 -4.64 -0.14 -1.96
N ILE A 44 -3.65 -0.85 -2.47
CA ILE A 44 -3.14 -2.11 -1.90
C ILE A 44 -1.77 -1.81 -1.25
N PRO A 45 -1.64 -1.93 0.08
CA PRO A 45 -0.44 -1.53 0.80
C PRO A 45 0.74 -2.47 0.53
N GLY A 46 1.94 -2.06 0.96
CA GLY A 46 3.10 -2.95 1.10
C GLY A 46 3.08 -3.74 2.41
N ASN A 47 4.19 -4.39 2.74
CA ASN A 47 4.43 -4.98 4.06
C ASN A 47 5.15 -3.95 4.97
N PRO A 48 4.66 -3.66 6.18
CA PRO A 48 3.48 -4.21 6.84
C PRO A 48 2.15 -3.66 6.30
N GLY A 49 1.17 -4.55 6.09
CA GLY A 49 -0.09 -4.28 5.39
C GLY A 49 -1.16 -3.54 6.19
N LEU A 50 -0.75 -2.62 7.07
CA LEU A 50 -1.67 -1.77 7.84
C LEU A 50 -2.12 -0.57 7.00
N VAL A 51 -3.42 -0.32 7.02
CA VAL A 51 -4.03 0.81 6.29
C VAL A 51 -3.67 2.16 6.91
N ASP A 52 -3.32 2.19 8.20
CA ASP A 52 -3.02 3.40 8.96
C ASP A 52 -1.95 4.27 8.27
N PHE A 53 -0.90 3.65 7.73
CA PHE A 53 0.18 4.38 7.05
C PHE A 53 -0.29 5.16 5.81
N TYR A 54 -1.41 4.80 5.20
CA TYR A 54 -1.85 5.40 3.93
C TYR A 54 -3.02 6.38 4.11
N ILE A 55 -3.55 6.55 5.33
CA ILE A 55 -4.72 7.39 5.59
C ILE A 55 -4.47 8.83 5.13
N SER A 56 -3.38 9.46 5.60
CA SER A 56 -3.10 10.86 5.27
C SER A 56 -2.82 11.05 3.78
N TYR A 57 -2.09 10.10 3.16
CA TYR A 57 -1.83 10.11 1.72
C TYR A 57 -3.12 10.06 0.89
N LEU A 58 -4.05 9.17 1.26
CA LEU A 58 -5.33 9.04 0.57
C LEU A 58 -6.30 10.18 0.90
N ASP A 59 -6.19 10.79 2.08
CA ASP A 59 -6.96 11.98 2.44
C ASP A 59 -6.64 13.14 1.49
N PHE A 60 -5.35 13.41 1.22
CA PHE A 60 -4.91 14.44 0.25
C PHE A 60 -5.40 14.14 -1.18
N ILE A 61 -5.35 12.88 -1.60
CA ILE A 61 -5.86 12.47 -2.93
C ILE A 61 -7.37 12.71 -3.02
N HIS A 62 -8.15 12.32 -1.99
CA HIS A 62 -9.60 12.50 -1.98
C HIS A 62 -10.03 13.98 -1.96
N GLU A 63 -9.18 14.88 -1.47
CA GLU A 63 -9.44 16.32 -1.56
C GLU A 63 -9.41 16.82 -3.00
N LYS A 64 -8.55 16.24 -3.85
CA LYS A 64 -8.45 16.59 -5.26
C LYS A 64 -9.37 15.78 -6.17
N PHE A 65 -9.80 14.59 -5.75
CA PHE A 65 -10.77 13.77 -6.47
C PHE A 65 -12.04 13.55 -5.63
N PRO A 66 -12.84 14.60 -5.37
CA PRO A 66 -14.02 14.51 -4.49
C PRO A 66 -15.13 13.60 -5.04
N ASN A 67 -15.10 13.30 -6.35
CA ASN A 67 -16.05 12.42 -7.02
C ASN A 67 -15.72 10.93 -6.83
N PHE A 68 -14.50 10.60 -6.41
CA PHE A 68 -14.04 9.22 -6.30
C PHE A 68 -14.44 8.62 -4.95
N GLU A 69 -14.81 7.35 -4.94
CA GLU A 69 -14.80 6.53 -3.73
C GLU A 69 -13.37 6.02 -3.51
N ILE A 70 -12.81 6.18 -2.31
CA ILE A 70 -11.43 5.79 -2.02
C ILE A 70 -11.38 4.71 -0.94
N LEU A 71 -10.65 3.63 -1.23
CA LEU A 71 -10.41 2.54 -0.30
C LEU A 71 -8.91 2.24 -0.16
N CYS A 72 -8.46 1.91 1.04
CA CYS A 72 -7.21 1.17 1.25
C CYS A 72 -7.57 -0.20 1.81
N ILE A 73 -7.26 -1.27 1.09
CA ILE A 73 -7.60 -2.63 1.52
C ILE A 73 -6.36 -3.25 2.18
N GLY A 74 -6.38 -3.40 3.51
CA GLY A 74 -5.28 -4.00 4.26
C GLY A 74 -4.99 -5.45 3.85
N HIS A 75 -3.79 -5.92 4.21
CA HIS A 75 -3.47 -7.35 4.10
C HIS A 75 -4.11 -8.14 5.25
N ALA A 76 -4.45 -9.39 4.97
CA ALA A 76 -4.96 -10.32 5.98
C ALA A 76 -3.87 -10.60 7.03
N GLY A 77 -4.29 -10.71 8.30
CA GLY A 77 -3.39 -11.02 9.43
C GLY A 77 -2.80 -9.80 10.14
N PHE A 78 -2.94 -8.59 9.60
CA PHE A 78 -2.45 -7.36 10.23
C PHE A 78 -3.42 -6.79 11.28
N LEU A 79 -3.90 -7.65 12.16
CA LEU A 79 -4.79 -7.32 13.26
C LEU A 79 -4.41 -8.06 14.54
N LYS A 80 -4.69 -7.42 15.68
CA LYS A 80 -4.61 -8.09 16.98
C LYS A 80 -5.66 -9.20 17.02
N SER A 81 -5.19 -10.43 17.15
CA SER A 81 -6.02 -11.64 17.14
C SER A 81 -5.60 -12.58 18.26
N LYS A 82 -6.51 -13.46 18.69
CA LYS A 82 -6.17 -14.60 19.56
C LYS A 82 -5.51 -15.74 18.78
N SER A 83 -5.71 -15.78 17.47
CA SER A 83 -5.11 -16.78 16.58
C SER A 83 -3.70 -16.35 16.19
N THR A 84 -2.75 -17.28 16.26
CA THR A 84 -1.37 -17.12 15.78
C THR A 84 -1.22 -17.42 14.29
N LYS A 85 -2.31 -17.77 13.60
CA LYS A 85 -2.32 -18.08 12.17
C LYS A 85 -1.82 -16.88 11.37
N THR A 86 -0.82 -17.14 10.53
CA THR A 86 -0.31 -16.20 9.53
C THR A 86 -0.89 -16.52 8.16
N TYR A 87 -0.84 -15.53 7.27
CA TYR A 87 -1.40 -15.57 5.92
C TYR A 87 -0.30 -15.23 4.93
N ASN A 88 0.12 -16.21 4.14
CA ASN A 88 1.22 -16.06 3.20
C ASN A 88 0.85 -15.24 1.95
N LEU A 89 1.81 -15.05 1.05
CA LEU A 89 1.67 -14.21 -0.14
C LEU A 89 0.54 -14.70 -1.07
N GLU A 90 0.43 -16.02 -1.29
CA GLU A 90 -0.65 -16.61 -2.09
C GLU A 90 -2.03 -16.32 -1.49
N PHE A 91 -2.16 -16.45 -0.16
CA PHE A 91 -3.40 -16.06 0.51
C PHE A 91 -3.74 -14.59 0.26
N GLN A 92 -2.76 -13.69 0.27
CA GLN A 92 -3.02 -12.27 0.01
C GLN A 92 -3.56 -12.03 -1.41
N ILE A 93 -3.06 -12.77 -2.41
CA ILE A 93 -3.52 -12.72 -3.81
C ILE A 93 -4.98 -13.15 -3.90
N ASP A 94 -5.28 -14.35 -3.39
CA ASP A 94 -6.64 -14.91 -3.40
C ASP A 94 -7.62 -13.99 -2.67
N HIS A 95 -7.19 -13.50 -1.51
CA HIS A 95 -8.00 -12.63 -0.67
C HIS A 95 -8.28 -11.27 -1.32
N LYS A 96 -7.33 -10.69 -2.07
CA LYS A 96 -7.60 -9.44 -2.82
C LYS A 96 -8.50 -9.70 -4.01
N TYR A 97 -8.30 -10.81 -4.72
CA TYR A 97 -9.20 -11.23 -5.80
C TYR A 97 -10.64 -11.38 -5.31
N ASP A 98 -10.87 -12.08 -4.19
CA ASP A 98 -12.23 -12.30 -3.65
C ASP A 98 -12.92 -10.99 -3.25
N ILE A 99 -12.20 -10.09 -2.57
CA ILE A 99 -12.73 -8.78 -2.20
C ILE A 99 -13.12 -7.98 -3.44
N LEU A 100 -12.22 -7.88 -4.42
CA LEU A 100 -12.46 -7.11 -5.64
C LEU A 100 -13.60 -7.71 -6.46
N LYS A 101 -13.67 -9.03 -6.57
CA LYS A 101 -14.78 -9.75 -7.21
C LYS A 101 -16.12 -9.39 -6.57
N GLN A 102 -16.22 -9.45 -5.24
CA GLN A 102 -17.45 -9.10 -4.53
C GLN A 102 -17.82 -7.63 -4.72
N MET A 103 -16.83 -6.73 -4.70
CA MET A 103 -17.07 -5.30 -4.97
C MET A 103 -17.62 -5.07 -6.39
N ILE A 104 -17.04 -5.74 -7.38
CA ILE A 104 -17.50 -5.66 -8.79
C ILE A 104 -18.94 -6.16 -8.90
N LEU A 105 -19.23 -7.36 -8.39
CA LEU A 105 -20.56 -7.95 -8.46
C LEU A 105 -21.60 -7.06 -7.76
N SER A 106 -21.29 -6.52 -6.59
CA SER A 106 -22.19 -5.63 -5.85
C SER A 106 -22.47 -4.31 -6.58
N LYS A 107 -21.50 -3.76 -7.33
CA LYS A 107 -21.72 -2.57 -8.17
C LYS A 107 -22.54 -2.92 -9.42
N ASN A 108 -22.28 -4.09 -10.03
CA ASN A 108 -23.03 -4.56 -11.19
C ASN A 108 -24.50 -4.85 -10.86
N GLU A 109 -24.80 -5.37 -9.67
CA GLU A 109 -26.17 -5.52 -9.15
C GLU A 109 -26.90 -4.17 -9.02
N GLN A 110 -26.16 -3.08 -8.82
CA GLN A 110 -26.69 -1.71 -8.81
C GLN A 110 -26.77 -1.09 -10.22
N GLY A 111 -26.46 -1.85 -11.28
CA GLY A 111 -26.44 -1.36 -12.66
C GLY A 111 -25.21 -0.52 -13.02
N ILE A 112 -24.12 -0.63 -12.26
CA ILE A 112 -22.91 0.19 -12.42
C ILE A 112 -21.74 -0.70 -12.79
N VAL A 113 -21.10 -0.40 -13.92
CA VAL A 113 -19.78 -0.95 -14.27
C VAL A 113 -18.71 -0.03 -13.68
N PRO A 114 -18.02 -0.42 -12.60
CA PRO A 114 -17.05 0.44 -11.93
C PRO A 114 -15.80 0.69 -12.79
N ASN A 115 -15.25 1.89 -12.65
CA ASN A 115 -13.93 2.27 -13.15
C ASN A 115 -12.95 2.28 -11.98
N PHE A 116 -11.96 1.40 -12.02
CA PHE A 116 -10.94 1.33 -10.96
C PHE A 116 -9.68 2.12 -11.31
N TYR A 117 -9.17 2.80 -10.29
CA TYR A 117 -7.87 3.46 -10.26
C TYR A 117 -7.07 2.81 -9.14
N PHE A 118 -6.08 2.00 -9.48
CA PHE A 118 -5.29 1.31 -8.46
C PHE A 118 -4.04 2.10 -8.10
N LEU A 119 -3.75 2.13 -6.81
CA LEU A 119 -2.43 2.44 -6.29
C LEU A 119 -1.94 1.22 -5.54
N HIS A 120 -0.69 0.85 -5.70
CA HIS A 120 -0.15 -0.26 -4.94
C HIS A 120 1.33 -0.03 -4.65
N HIS A 121 1.68 -0.25 -3.39
CA HIS A 121 2.98 0.09 -2.86
C HIS A 121 3.80 -1.18 -2.59
N SER A 122 5.08 -1.19 -2.98
CA SER A 122 6.00 -2.28 -2.67
C SER A 122 5.41 -3.64 -3.09
N MET A 123 5.36 -4.62 -2.19
CA MET A 123 4.83 -5.96 -2.49
C MET A 123 3.34 -5.93 -2.86
N GLY A 124 2.60 -4.88 -2.48
CA GLY A 124 1.21 -4.68 -2.88
C GLY A 124 1.05 -4.74 -4.39
N SER A 125 2.08 -4.32 -5.15
CA SER A 125 2.13 -4.40 -6.60
C SER A 125 2.13 -5.85 -7.11
N PHE A 126 2.89 -6.74 -6.45
CA PHE A 126 2.95 -8.16 -6.79
C PHE A 126 1.61 -8.85 -6.56
N VAL A 127 0.95 -8.53 -5.43
CA VAL A 127 -0.38 -9.04 -5.09
C VAL A 127 -1.44 -8.51 -6.06
N TYR A 128 -1.39 -7.22 -6.37
CA TYR A 128 -2.29 -6.56 -7.32
C TYR A 128 -2.26 -7.22 -8.70
N GLN A 129 -1.08 -7.37 -9.32
CA GLN A 129 -0.97 -7.90 -10.69
C GLN A 129 -1.57 -9.32 -10.79
N ARG A 130 -1.30 -10.17 -9.80
CA ARG A 130 -1.81 -11.55 -9.77
C ARG A 130 -3.31 -11.59 -9.50
N ALA A 131 -3.81 -10.81 -8.55
CA ALA A 131 -5.23 -10.69 -8.29
C ALA A 131 -5.98 -10.18 -9.54
N LEU A 132 -5.44 -9.18 -10.24
CA LEU A 132 -6.02 -8.65 -11.47
C LEU A 132 -6.01 -9.68 -12.61
N SER A 133 -4.93 -10.47 -12.75
CA SER A 133 -4.90 -11.58 -13.71
C SER A 133 -6.02 -12.58 -13.45
N LYS A 134 -6.29 -12.91 -12.18
CA LYS A 134 -7.43 -13.76 -11.82
C LYS A 134 -8.77 -13.11 -12.17
N LEU A 135 -8.95 -11.81 -11.93
CA LEU A 135 -10.18 -11.08 -12.27
C LEU A 135 -10.47 -11.11 -13.78
N TYR A 136 -9.47 -10.85 -14.64
CA TYR A 136 -9.66 -10.89 -16.10
C TYR A 136 -9.87 -12.31 -16.66
N LYS A 137 -9.38 -13.34 -15.96
CA LYS A 137 -9.62 -14.75 -16.32
C LYS A 137 -10.97 -15.27 -15.82
N ASP A 138 -11.62 -14.57 -14.90
CA ASP A 138 -12.93 -14.94 -14.37
C ASP A 138 -14.04 -14.52 -15.34
N GLY A 139 -14.61 -15.51 -16.04
CA GLY A 139 -15.69 -15.30 -17.01
C GLY A 139 -16.95 -14.65 -16.43
N SER A 140 -17.19 -14.72 -15.11
CA SER A 140 -18.32 -14.07 -14.45
C SER A 140 -18.18 -12.54 -14.35
N LEU A 141 -16.97 -12.02 -14.57
CA LEU A 141 -16.65 -10.60 -14.46
C LEU A 141 -16.39 -9.94 -15.83
N LYS A 142 -16.58 -10.69 -16.92
CA LYS A 142 -16.38 -10.20 -18.29
C LYS A 142 -17.22 -8.93 -18.51
N ASP A 143 -16.58 -7.88 -18.98
CA ASP A 143 -17.15 -6.54 -19.22
C ASP A 143 -17.80 -5.90 -17.97
N GLY A 144 -17.58 -6.49 -16.79
CA GLY A 144 -18.18 -6.09 -15.53
C GLY A 144 -17.37 -5.05 -14.76
N PHE A 145 -16.20 -4.65 -15.25
CA PHE A 145 -15.39 -3.58 -14.66
C PHE A 145 -14.38 -3.03 -15.67
N ASN A 146 -13.85 -1.85 -15.39
CA ASN A 146 -12.73 -1.26 -16.12
C ASN A 146 -11.60 -0.93 -15.16
N VAL A 147 -10.35 -1.05 -15.60
CA VAL A 147 -9.20 -0.46 -14.91
C VAL A 147 -8.68 0.68 -15.78
N LYS A 148 -8.70 1.90 -15.23
CA LYS A 148 -8.28 3.12 -15.95
C LYS A 148 -6.85 3.51 -15.64
N PHE A 149 -6.40 3.25 -14.42
CA PHE A 149 -5.08 3.65 -13.94
C PHE A 149 -4.51 2.61 -12.97
N SER A 150 -3.19 2.44 -13.02
CA SER A 150 -2.43 1.64 -12.06
C SER A 150 -1.10 2.31 -11.71
N GLY A 151 -1.00 2.81 -10.48
CA GLY A 151 0.21 3.39 -9.89
C GLY A 151 1.03 2.34 -9.14
N PHE A 152 2.12 1.90 -9.75
CA PHE A 152 3.18 1.08 -9.18
C PHE A 152 4.13 1.95 -8.37
N ILE A 153 3.94 2.02 -7.06
CA ILE A 153 4.74 2.86 -6.18
C ILE A 153 5.85 2.01 -5.56
N THR A 154 7.10 2.35 -5.90
CA THR A 154 8.31 1.62 -5.48
C THR A 154 8.12 0.10 -5.54
N PRO A 155 7.72 -0.43 -6.72
CA PRO A 155 7.13 -1.76 -6.84
C PRO A 155 8.15 -2.88 -6.62
N THR A 156 7.81 -3.84 -5.76
CA THR A 156 8.59 -5.09 -5.60
C THR A 156 7.87 -6.23 -6.33
N ILE A 157 7.92 -6.19 -7.67
CA ILE A 157 7.30 -7.20 -8.55
C ILE A 157 8.32 -8.20 -9.11
N THR A 158 9.59 -8.01 -8.82
CA THR A 158 10.71 -8.82 -9.31
C THR A 158 11.87 -8.71 -8.32
N ASP A 159 12.52 -9.85 -8.06
CA ASP A 159 13.79 -9.98 -7.31
C ASP A 159 13.95 -9.07 -6.09
N ILE A 160 13.03 -9.16 -5.14
CA ILE A 160 13.14 -8.39 -3.89
C ILE A 160 14.33 -8.86 -3.03
N ALA A 161 14.71 -10.13 -3.14
CA ALA A 161 15.83 -10.73 -2.41
C ALA A 161 17.18 -10.15 -2.86
N GLY A 162 17.30 -9.70 -4.11
CA GLY A 162 18.47 -9.02 -4.65
C GLY A 162 18.69 -7.60 -4.11
N SER A 163 17.69 -6.99 -3.46
CA SER A 163 17.81 -5.65 -2.87
C SER A 163 18.70 -5.61 -1.62
N SER A 164 19.20 -4.44 -1.23
CA SER A 164 20.09 -4.31 -0.07
C SER A 164 19.45 -4.77 1.25
N SER A 165 18.15 -4.52 1.44
CA SER A 165 17.37 -5.04 2.58
C SER A 165 17.06 -6.52 2.41
N GLY A 166 16.74 -6.96 1.19
CA GLY A 166 16.50 -8.35 0.87
C GLY A 166 17.70 -9.23 1.21
N GLN A 167 18.90 -8.85 0.76
CA GLN A 167 20.14 -9.56 1.04
C GLN A 167 20.42 -9.67 2.55
N LYS A 168 20.19 -8.60 3.33
CA LYS A 168 20.34 -8.63 4.79
C LYS A 168 19.36 -9.63 5.42
N LEU A 169 18.08 -9.57 5.05
CA LEU A 169 17.07 -10.47 5.58
C LEU A 169 17.32 -11.93 5.18
N THR A 170 17.63 -12.19 3.91
CA THR A 170 18.01 -13.51 3.40
C THR A 170 19.24 -14.05 4.12
N THR A 171 20.23 -13.21 4.43
CA THR A 171 21.41 -13.61 5.21
C THR A 171 21.04 -14.01 6.64
N LEU A 172 20.21 -13.22 7.33
CA LEU A 172 19.72 -13.57 8.67
C LEU A 172 18.94 -14.90 8.66
N MET A 173 18.13 -15.12 7.62
CA MET A 173 17.40 -16.39 7.42
C MET A 173 18.35 -17.57 7.19
N LYS A 174 19.39 -17.39 6.36
CA LYS A 174 20.41 -18.42 6.07
C LYS A 174 21.24 -18.78 7.31
N TRP A 175 21.43 -17.83 8.23
CA TRP A 175 22.09 -18.07 9.51
C TRP A 175 21.17 -18.66 10.58
N ASN A 176 19.93 -19.02 10.22
CA ASN A 176 18.92 -19.55 11.13
C ASN A 176 18.67 -18.65 12.36
N ILE A 177 18.85 -17.33 12.22
CA ILE A 177 18.59 -16.39 13.31
C ILE A 177 17.08 -16.39 13.59
N PRO A 178 16.63 -16.62 14.84
CA PRO A 178 15.21 -16.67 15.18
C PRO A 178 14.58 -15.27 15.27
N ILE A 179 14.56 -14.54 14.15
CA ILE A 179 14.11 -13.14 14.08
C ILE A 179 12.68 -12.94 14.61
N ILE A 180 11.79 -13.89 14.38
CA ILE A 180 10.39 -13.84 14.85
C ILE A 180 10.35 -13.96 16.38
N PRO A 181 10.86 -15.03 17.01
CA PRO A 181 10.94 -15.12 18.47
C PRO A 181 11.61 -13.91 19.13
N ILE A 182 12.70 -13.39 18.56
CA ILE A 182 13.39 -12.21 19.07
C ILE A 182 12.47 -10.98 19.05
N ALA A 183 11.79 -10.73 17.93
CA ALA A 183 10.87 -9.59 17.81
C ALA A 183 9.66 -9.71 18.74
N LEU A 184 9.13 -10.92 18.94
CA LEU A 184 8.03 -11.18 19.88
C LEU A 184 8.49 -10.95 21.33
N TRP A 185 9.69 -11.39 21.69
CA TRP A 185 10.26 -11.13 23.02
C TRP A 185 10.49 -9.63 23.27
N LEU A 186 10.99 -8.89 22.27
CA LEU A 186 11.12 -7.43 22.38
C LEU A 186 9.76 -6.75 22.51
N SER A 187 8.76 -7.18 21.75
CA SER A 187 7.38 -6.68 21.87
C SER A 187 6.80 -6.92 23.27
N PHE A 188 7.04 -8.10 23.84
CA PHE A 188 6.66 -8.42 25.21
C PHE A 188 7.30 -7.45 26.23
N ILE A 189 8.60 -7.14 26.08
CA ILE A 189 9.28 -6.15 26.94
C ILE A 189 8.68 -4.76 26.78
N VAL A 190 8.48 -4.31 25.54
CA VAL A 190 7.90 -2.99 25.27
C VAL A 190 6.45 -2.90 25.77
N GLY A 191 5.73 -4.03 25.84
CA GLY A 191 4.38 -4.13 26.39
C GLY A 191 4.24 -3.72 27.86
N PHE A 192 5.33 -3.63 28.63
CA PHE A 192 5.30 -3.11 30.00
C PHE A 192 5.29 -1.58 30.08
N LEU A 193 5.59 -0.89 28.98
CA LEU A 193 5.58 0.57 28.95
C LEU A 193 4.15 1.11 28.75
N PRO A 194 3.77 2.21 29.41
CA PRO A 194 2.49 2.87 29.15
C PRO A 194 2.36 3.33 27.69
N ASP A 195 1.14 3.26 27.14
CA ASP A 195 0.83 3.65 25.74
C ASP A 195 1.40 5.02 25.35
N PHE A 196 1.28 6.02 26.25
CA PHE A 196 1.77 7.37 25.97
C PHE A 196 3.30 7.42 25.82
N VAL A 197 4.03 6.58 26.56
CA VAL A 197 5.50 6.50 26.48
C VAL A 197 5.89 5.93 25.12
N ILE A 198 5.29 4.81 24.72
CA ILE A 198 5.58 4.15 23.44
C ILE A 198 5.31 5.10 22.27
N ARG A 199 4.14 5.75 22.28
CA ARG A 199 3.76 6.72 21.24
C ARG A 199 4.71 7.91 21.20
N THR A 200 5.16 8.40 22.36
CA THR A 200 6.15 9.48 22.44
C THR A 200 7.51 9.04 21.89
N LEU A 201 7.95 7.82 22.18
CA LEU A 201 9.20 7.26 21.63
C LEU A 201 9.12 7.08 20.11
N ILE A 202 8.01 6.55 19.59
CA ILE A 202 7.76 6.43 18.15
C ILE A 202 7.79 7.82 17.51
N LYS A 203 7.07 8.79 18.08
CA LYS A 203 7.04 10.17 17.59
C LYS A 203 8.43 10.78 17.58
N TYR A 204 9.18 10.65 18.67
CA TYR A 204 10.54 11.14 18.77
C TYR A 204 11.43 10.52 17.70
N GLN A 205 11.39 9.20 17.50
CA GLN A 205 12.17 8.53 16.45
C GLN A 205 11.80 9.01 15.04
N LEU A 206 10.51 9.10 14.72
CA LEU A 206 10.03 9.54 13.39
C LEU A 206 10.37 11.00 13.11
N VAL A 207 10.29 11.87 14.13
CA VAL A 207 10.63 13.29 14.01
C VAL A 207 12.15 13.49 13.93
N THR A 208 12.92 12.90 14.86
CA THR A 208 14.38 13.08 14.93
C THR A 208 15.14 12.46 13.76
N SER A 209 14.64 11.37 13.18
CA SER A 209 15.25 10.77 11.99
C SER A 209 15.23 11.71 10.76
N LYS A 210 14.49 12.83 10.82
CA LYS A 210 14.32 13.76 9.69
C LYS A 210 14.24 15.24 10.08
N ILE A 211 14.87 15.70 11.16
CA ILE A 211 15.04 17.16 11.41
C ILE A 211 16.11 17.71 10.45
N GLY A 212 15.73 17.83 9.17
CA GLY A 212 16.14 18.90 8.30
C GLY A 212 14.90 19.78 8.12
N ASN A 213 14.97 21.04 8.56
CA ASN A 213 13.90 22.04 8.50
C ASN A 213 13.03 21.92 7.24
N LYS A 214 11.75 21.54 7.38
CA LYS A 214 10.66 21.84 6.45
C LYS A 214 9.33 21.47 7.13
N ASP A 215 8.28 22.24 6.84
CA ASP A 215 6.96 22.16 7.50
C ASP A 215 6.40 20.73 7.53
N ILE A 216 6.46 20.12 8.71
CA ILE A 216 6.01 18.76 8.92
C ILE A 216 4.50 18.80 9.17
N ASP A 217 3.71 18.25 8.26
CA ASP A 217 2.28 18.06 8.47
C ASP A 217 2.05 17.07 9.63
N ILE A 218 1.69 17.62 10.79
CA ILE A 218 1.44 16.87 12.03
C ILE A 218 0.39 15.77 11.80
N SER A 219 -0.59 15.99 10.91
CA SER A 219 -1.65 15.03 10.64
C SER A 219 -1.15 13.79 9.86
N SER A 220 -0.11 13.93 9.04
CA SER A 220 0.59 12.81 8.39
C SER A 220 1.31 11.90 9.39
N TYR A 221 1.75 12.44 10.53
CA TYR A 221 2.52 11.66 11.51
C TYR A 221 1.65 10.85 12.46
N GLU A 222 0.50 11.36 12.88
CA GLU A 222 -0.33 10.68 13.88
C GLU A 222 -0.83 9.32 13.37
N ASN A 223 -1.25 9.22 12.10
CA ASN A 223 -1.64 7.93 11.50
C ASN A 223 -0.46 6.94 11.38
N SER A 224 0.73 7.42 11.04
CA SER A 224 1.95 6.62 11.01
C SER A 224 2.35 6.13 12.40
N ILE A 225 2.21 6.98 13.43
CA ILE A 225 2.43 6.60 14.83
C ILE A 225 1.46 5.49 15.23
N GLU A 226 0.17 5.60 14.88
CA GLU A 226 -0.80 4.52 15.10
C GLU A 226 -0.41 3.21 14.42
N GLY A 227 0.06 3.28 13.16
CA GLY A 227 0.53 2.12 12.41
C GLY A 227 1.70 1.40 13.11
N VAL A 228 2.74 2.16 13.49
CA VAL A 228 3.89 1.61 14.22
C VAL A 228 3.47 1.08 15.60
N TYR A 229 2.63 1.84 16.31
CA TYR A 229 2.13 1.45 17.63
C TYR A 229 1.41 0.09 17.58
N LYS A 230 0.54 -0.11 16.59
CA LYS A 230 -0.17 -1.39 16.37
C LYS A 230 0.78 -2.56 16.11
N ILE A 231 1.87 -2.33 15.38
CA ILE A 231 2.90 -3.36 15.15
C ILE A 231 3.55 -3.70 16.48
N VAL A 232 4.12 -2.72 17.17
CA VAL A 232 4.90 -2.92 18.41
C VAL A 232 4.09 -3.58 19.52
N GLN A 233 2.78 -3.32 19.58
CA GLN A 233 1.86 -3.82 20.61
C GLN A 233 1.16 -5.14 20.28
N SER A 234 1.42 -5.73 19.12
CA SER A 234 0.67 -6.90 18.67
C SER A 234 1.58 -7.99 18.13
N GLU A 235 1.77 -9.03 18.93
CA GLU A 235 2.49 -10.26 18.57
C GLU A 235 2.00 -10.84 17.23
N THR A 236 0.68 -10.86 17.00
CA THR A 236 0.11 -11.36 15.74
C THR A 236 0.50 -10.50 14.53
N VAL A 237 0.60 -9.19 14.70
CA VAL A 237 0.96 -8.26 13.62
C VAL A 237 2.46 -8.39 13.32
N ILE A 238 3.29 -8.51 14.36
CA ILE A 238 4.74 -8.75 14.21
C ILE A 238 4.99 -10.08 13.51
N ASN A 239 4.36 -11.15 13.98
CA ASN A 239 4.51 -12.47 13.40
C ASN A 239 4.06 -12.48 11.93
N GLN A 240 2.92 -11.84 11.62
CA GLN A 240 2.43 -11.69 10.26
C GLN A 240 3.40 -10.89 9.38
N ALA A 241 3.90 -9.74 9.84
CA ALA A 241 4.80 -8.88 9.08
C ALA A 241 6.13 -9.58 8.73
N LEU A 242 6.73 -10.23 9.73
CA LEU A 242 7.99 -10.96 9.54
C LEU A 242 7.82 -12.24 8.72
N THR A 243 6.71 -12.95 8.89
CA THR A 243 6.38 -14.11 8.04
C THR A 243 6.19 -13.66 6.59
N MET A 244 5.44 -12.58 6.35
CA MET A 244 5.30 -12.00 5.01
C MET A 244 6.63 -11.59 4.40
N ALA A 245 7.51 -10.94 5.18
CA ALA A 245 8.83 -10.56 4.69
C ALA A 245 9.65 -11.79 4.25
N GLN A 246 9.56 -12.90 4.98
CA GLN A 246 10.18 -14.17 4.57
C GLN A 246 9.55 -14.75 3.30
N GLU A 247 8.23 -14.68 3.14
CA GLU A 247 7.53 -15.14 1.94
C GLU A 247 7.86 -14.29 0.72
N GLU A 248 7.97 -12.96 0.88
CA GLU A 248 8.41 -12.04 -0.17
C GLU A 248 9.78 -12.45 -0.73
N MET A 249 10.76 -12.69 0.16
CA MET A 249 12.11 -13.12 -0.27
C MET A 249 12.13 -14.46 -1.02
N LYS A 250 11.16 -15.35 -0.75
CA LYS A 250 11.09 -16.66 -1.40
C LYS A 250 10.35 -16.62 -2.73
N HIS A 251 9.29 -15.80 -2.82
CA HIS A 251 8.31 -15.89 -3.90
C HIS A 251 8.32 -14.70 -4.86
N ILE A 252 8.76 -13.52 -4.42
CA ILE A 252 8.97 -12.36 -5.31
C ILE A 252 10.36 -12.50 -5.94
N ALA A 253 10.48 -13.56 -6.73
CA ALA A 253 11.65 -13.85 -7.55
C ALA A 253 11.51 -13.20 -8.92
N PHE A 254 12.28 -13.67 -9.90
CA PHE A 254 12.21 -13.23 -11.28
C PHE A 254 11.02 -13.88 -12.01
N ASP A 255 9.79 -13.46 -11.69
CA ASP A 255 8.57 -13.89 -12.39
C ASP A 255 8.24 -12.91 -13.53
N ILE A 256 8.89 -13.14 -14.68
CA ILE A 256 8.69 -12.32 -15.88
C ILE A 256 7.33 -12.57 -16.50
N ASP A 257 6.80 -13.80 -16.45
CA ASP A 257 5.64 -14.20 -17.24
C ASP A 257 4.39 -13.41 -16.85
N VAL A 258 4.16 -13.23 -15.54
CA VAL A 258 3.02 -12.42 -15.06
C VAL A 258 3.21 -10.94 -15.38
N ASN A 259 4.43 -10.42 -15.23
CA ASN A 259 4.74 -9.02 -15.53
C ASN A 259 4.56 -8.72 -17.02
N ASP A 260 5.06 -9.61 -17.88
CA ASP A 260 4.89 -9.54 -19.33
C ASP A 260 3.42 -9.64 -19.72
N TRP A 261 2.68 -10.58 -19.15
CA TRP A 261 1.25 -10.68 -19.39
C TRP A 261 0.55 -9.36 -19.02
N TYR A 262 0.88 -8.76 -17.88
CA TYR A 262 0.25 -7.52 -17.42
C TYR A 262 0.59 -6.33 -18.34
N PHE A 263 1.88 -6.00 -18.49
CA PHE A 263 2.30 -4.78 -19.18
C PHE A 263 2.04 -4.87 -20.69
N LYS A 264 2.23 -6.03 -21.32
CA LYS A 264 1.97 -6.20 -22.77
C LYS A 264 0.49 -6.19 -23.12
N ASN A 265 -0.40 -6.46 -22.17
CA ASN A 265 -1.85 -6.37 -22.39
C ASN A 265 -2.46 -5.06 -21.89
N SER A 266 -1.70 -4.21 -21.19
CA SER A 266 -2.24 -2.98 -20.59
C SER A 266 -2.92 -2.07 -21.60
N ASP A 267 -2.32 -1.86 -22.78
CA ASP A 267 -2.90 -1.04 -23.85
C ASP A 267 -4.25 -1.61 -24.34
N LYS A 268 -4.30 -2.91 -24.61
CA LYS A 268 -5.53 -3.62 -25.03
C LYS A 268 -6.63 -3.56 -23.98
N LEU A 269 -6.24 -3.55 -22.70
CA LEU A 269 -7.15 -3.47 -21.56
C LEU A 269 -7.51 -2.01 -21.22
N GLY A 270 -6.91 -1.02 -21.89
CA GLY A 270 -7.13 0.41 -21.63
C GLY A 270 -6.55 0.90 -20.30
N ILE A 271 -5.55 0.20 -19.76
CA ILE A 271 -4.91 0.51 -18.48
C ILE A 271 -3.73 1.45 -18.72
N LYS A 272 -3.75 2.61 -18.05
CA LYS A 272 -2.60 3.52 -17.99
C LYS A 272 -1.77 3.21 -16.74
N ASN A 273 -0.49 2.94 -16.93
CA ASN A 273 0.42 2.59 -15.85
C ASN A 273 1.37 3.74 -15.54
N TRP A 274 1.64 3.92 -14.25
CA TRP A 274 2.70 4.78 -13.74
C TRP A 274 3.57 3.98 -12.79
N LEU A 275 4.85 3.80 -13.12
CA LEU A 275 5.84 3.15 -12.25
C LEU A 275 6.72 4.23 -11.65
N PHE A 276 6.58 4.44 -10.35
CA PHE A 276 7.42 5.37 -9.60
C PHE A 276 8.50 4.62 -8.83
N PHE A 277 9.75 5.04 -9.01
CA PHE A 277 10.90 4.53 -8.29
C PHE A 277 11.49 5.62 -7.41
N ALA A 278 11.75 5.30 -6.14
CA ALA A 278 12.52 6.16 -5.26
C ALA A 278 13.96 6.27 -5.79
N LYS A 279 14.59 7.43 -5.58
CA LYS A 279 15.97 7.67 -6.02
C LYS A 279 16.95 6.70 -5.36
N THR A 280 16.75 6.44 -4.08
CA THR A 280 17.50 5.45 -3.31
C THR A 280 16.51 4.55 -2.60
N ASP A 281 16.44 3.30 -3.04
CA ASP A 281 15.51 2.31 -2.52
C ASP A 281 16.28 1.10 -1.96
N HIS A 282 15.97 0.71 -0.73
CA HIS A 282 16.62 -0.43 -0.10
C HIS A 282 15.90 -1.75 -0.37
N TRP A 283 14.68 -1.71 -0.90
CA TRP A 283 13.83 -2.86 -1.22
C TRP A 283 13.70 -3.13 -2.72
N VAL A 284 14.03 -2.16 -3.57
CA VAL A 284 14.15 -2.32 -5.01
C VAL A 284 15.61 -2.10 -5.40
N ASN A 285 16.27 -3.12 -5.93
CA ASN A 285 17.64 -2.97 -6.44
C ASN A 285 17.63 -2.07 -7.69
N ASP A 286 18.66 -1.23 -7.85
CA ASP A 286 18.87 -0.41 -9.04
C ASP A 286 18.86 -1.23 -10.33
N GLU A 287 19.49 -2.42 -10.35
CA GLU A 287 19.47 -3.32 -11.51
C GLU A 287 18.05 -3.80 -11.83
N THR A 288 17.25 -4.12 -10.80
CA THR A 288 15.84 -4.51 -10.97
C THR A 288 15.01 -3.34 -11.50
N ARG A 289 15.22 -2.13 -10.96
CA ARG A 289 14.56 -0.92 -11.43
C ARG A 289 14.88 -0.69 -12.91
N ASP A 290 16.15 -0.67 -13.25
CA ASP A 290 16.62 -0.36 -14.60
C ASP A 290 16.10 -1.41 -15.60
N PHE A 291 16.10 -2.69 -15.21
CA PHE A 291 15.46 -3.76 -15.99
C PHE A 291 13.96 -3.49 -16.24
N LEU A 292 13.19 -3.07 -15.22
CA LEU A 292 11.76 -2.79 -15.37
C LEU A 292 11.52 -1.55 -16.26
N ILE A 293 12.35 -0.51 -16.14
CA ILE A 293 12.30 0.69 -16.98
C ILE A 293 12.59 0.30 -18.43
N ASP A 294 13.74 -0.34 -18.69
CA ASP A 294 14.16 -0.73 -20.04
C ASP A 294 13.15 -1.64 -20.73
N ARG A 295 12.49 -2.51 -19.96
CA ARG A 295 11.55 -3.50 -20.51
C ARG A 295 10.15 -2.95 -20.76
N TYR A 296 9.65 -2.08 -19.88
CA TYR A 296 8.22 -1.74 -19.84
C TYR A 296 7.92 -0.26 -20.03
N HIS A 297 8.90 0.64 -19.98
CA HIS A 297 8.65 2.06 -20.20
C HIS A 297 8.14 2.32 -21.63
N ASP A 298 7.04 3.05 -21.72
CA ASP A 298 6.41 3.53 -22.94
C ASP A 298 5.63 4.82 -22.62
N ASP A 299 5.90 5.89 -23.35
CA ASP A 299 5.34 7.23 -23.12
C ASP A 299 3.81 7.30 -23.16
N LYS A 300 3.14 6.28 -23.74
CA LYS A 300 1.68 6.29 -23.96
C LYS A 300 0.92 5.40 -22.98
N VAL A 301 1.50 4.26 -22.60
CA VAL A 301 0.81 3.21 -21.85
C VAL A 301 1.42 3.02 -20.48
N THR A 302 2.75 2.98 -20.37
CA THR A 302 3.45 2.63 -19.13
C THR A 302 4.59 3.59 -18.86
N VAL A 303 4.30 4.67 -18.12
CA VAL A 303 5.30 5.68 -17.82
C VAL A 303 6.07 5.29 -16.56
N CYS A 304 7.34 4.97 -16.72
CA CYS A 304 8.27 4.77 -15.61
C CYS A 304 9.00 6.08 -15.27
N GLU A 305 9.11 6.38 -13.97
CA GLU A 305 9.70 7.61 -13.44
C GLU A 305 10.58 7.28 -12.24
N ILE A 306 11.76 7.90 -12.19
CA ILE A 306 12.62 7.90 -11.02
C ILE A 306 12.46 9.25 -10.33
N CYS A 307 12.34 9.25 -8.99
CA CYS A 307 12.26 10.47 -8.21
C CYS A 307 13.43 11.41 -8.54
N ASN A 308 13.10 12.63 -8.96
CA ASN A 308 14.06 13.64 -9.40
C ASN A 308 14.29 14.75 -8.35
N ASP A 309 13.61 14.71 -7.19
CA ASP A 309 13.84 15.66 -6.11
C ASP A 309 15.17 15.33 -5.41
N GLU A 310 16.17 16.18 -5.64
CA GLU A 310 17.50 16.08 -5.05
C GLU A 310 17.55 16.52 -3.58
N GLU A 311 16.68 17.45 -3.18
CA GLU A 311 16.69 18.01 -1.83
C GLU A 311 15.92 17.13 -0.85
N ASN A 312 14.77 16.61 -1.27
CA ASN A 312 13.89 15.78 -0.47
C ASN A 312 13.36 14.58 -1.27
N PRO A 313 14.24 13.65 -1.69
CA PRO A 313 13.82 12.50 -2.46
C PRO A 313 12.74 11.71 -1.73
N ILE A 314 11.71 11.30 -2.48
CA ILE A 314 10.68 10.40 -1.99
C ILE A 314 11.33 9.05 -1.68
N SER A 315 11.19 8.59 -0.44
CA SER A 315 11.69 7.27 -0.04
C SER A 315 10.67 6.16 -0.30
N HIS A 316 11.13 4.91 -0.26
CA HIS A 316 10.24 3.74 -0.26
C HIS A 316 9.15 3.85 0.83
N SER A 317 9.50 4.35 2.01
CA SER A 317 8.56 4.54 3.12
C SER A 317 7.87 5.91 3.10
N PHE A 318 7.52 6.42 1.91
CA PHE A 318 6.88 7.73 1.75
C PHE A 318 5.63 7.87 2.63
N CYS A 319 4.86 6.78 2.79
CA CYS A 319 3.61 6.76 3.55
C CYS A 319 3.80 7.07 5.05
N VAL A 320 5.04 7.00 5.56
CA VAL A 320 5.32 7.29 6.97
C VAL A 320 5.47 8.80 7.22
N THR A 321 6.07 9.54 6.28
CA THR A 321 6.52 10.94 6.52
C THR A 321 6.37 11.90 5.33
N GLN A 322 6.08 11.40 4.12
CA GLN A 322 6.09 12.15 2.87
C GLN A 322 4.72 12.05 2.15
N SER A 323 3.65 11.76 2.89
CA SER A 323 2.31 11.52 2.35
C SER A 323 1.77 12.70 1.54
N GLU A 324 1.90 13.94 2.01
CA GLU A 324 1.46 15.13 1.26
C GLU A 324 2.26 15.32 -0.04
N GLN A 325 3.59 15.25 0.07
CA GLN A 325 4.52 15.46 -1.05
C GLN A 325 4.26 14.44 -2.16
N PHE A 326 4.12 13.16 -1.79
CA PHE A 326 3.88 12.11 -2.75
C PHE A 326 2.44 12.10 -3.28
N ALA A 327 1.46 12.56 -2.51
CA ALA A 327 0.10 12.75 -3.00
C ALA A 327 0.06 13.75 -4.15
N LYS A 328 0.79 14.86 -4.07
CA LYS A 328 0.88 15.86 -5.17
C LYS A 328 1.36 15.22 -6.47
N ILE A 329 2.47 14.47 -6.42
CA ILE A 329 3.02 13.73 -7.56
C ILE A 329 1.98 12.75 -8.13
N THR A 330 1.34 11.98 -7.25
CA THR A 330 0.35 10.97 -7.65
C THR A 330 -0.87 11.61 -8.31
N ILE A 331 -1.39 12.70 -7.75
CA ILE A 331 -2.53 13.45 -8.30
C ILE A 331 -2.19 13.95 -9.71
N ASP A 332 -1.01 14.54 -9.88
CA ASP A 332 -0.58 15.07 -11.17
C ASP A 332 -0.44 13.96 -12.22
N ARG A 333 0.05 12.78 -11.82
CA ARG A 333 0.16 11.61 -12.70
C ARG A 333 -1.18 11.02 -13.10
N ILE A 334 -2.10 10.88 -12.15
CA ILE A 334 -3.48 10.43 -12.46
C ILE A 334 -4.13 11.40 -13.46
N LYS A 335 -4.04 12.72 -13.23
CA LYS A 335 -4.60 13.72 -14.16
C LYS A 335 -4.00 13.63 -15.55
N THR A 336 -2.67 13.60 -15.63
CA THR A 336 -1.94 13.64 -16.89
C THR A 336 -2.21 12.39 -17.72
N LEU A 337 -2.17 11.21 -17.10
CA LEU A 337 -2.29 9.94 -17.83
C LEU A 337 -3.73 9.55 -18.12
N CYS A 338 -4.69 9.95 -17.28
CA CYS A 338 -6.11 9.65 -17.47
C CYS A 338 -6.92 10.80 -18.06
N GLU A 339 -6.26 11.91 -18.44
CA GLU A 339 -6.89 13.10 -19.03
C GLU A 339 -8.08 13.60 -18.19
N LEU A 340 -7.92 13.60 -16.87
CA LEU A 340 -8.95 14.09 -15.96
C LEU A 340 -8.83 15.60 -15.79
N ASP A 341 -9.72 16.34 -16.44
CA ASP A 341 -9.92 17.76 -16.16
C ASP A 341 -10.46 17.93 -14.74
N LEU A 342 -9.81 18.78 -13.94
CA LEU A 342 -10.41 19.30 -12.71
C LEU A 342 -10.73 20.77 -12.93
N ASP A 343 -12.01 21.12 -12.76
CA ASP A 343 -12.44 22.50 -12.53
C ASP A 343 -11.83 23.07 -11.24
#